data_AF-A0A512DD05-F1
#
_entry.id   AF-A0A512DD05-F1
#
_cell.length_a   1.000
_cell.length_b   1.000
_cell.length_c   1.000
_cell.angle_alpha   90.00
_cell.angle_beta   90.00
_cell.angle_gamma   90.00
#
_symmetry.space_group_name_H-M   'P 1'
#
loop_
_entity.id
_entity.type
_entity.pdbx_description
1 polymer ?
#
loop_
_entity_poly.entity_id
_entity_poly.type
_entity_poly.pdbx_seq_one_letter_code
_entity_poly.pdbx_strand_id
1 'polypeptide(L)'
;MIFRISFVLAALYVNFSQKYFPTNIMARWMRQPGHLRFAWPLSVGLYLTYYGVARWIHSVPATETSGWLQFALAFACLDALEFACGAVVWPFMGTYRGLRHATRAAEIGYDAWRSERTHDD
;
A
#
# COMPACT_ATOMS: atom_id res chain seq x y z
N MET A 1 31.14 0.15 -18.84
CA MET A 1 31.12 -0.68 -17.61
C MET A 1 30.45 0.03 -16.43
N ILE A 2 30.72 1.32 -16.19
CA ILE A 2 30.12 2.10 -15.08
C ILE A 2 28.59 1.99 -15.05
N PHE A 3 27.91 2.17 -16.20
CA PHE A 3 26.45 2.00 -16.29
C PHE A 3 25.94 0.63 -15.84
N ARG A 4 26.64 -0.47 -16.16
CA ARG A 4 26.22 -1.81 -15.72
C ARG A 4 26.37 -1.99 -14.22
N ILE A 5 27.44 -1.46 -13.63
CA ILE A 5 27.67 -1.48 -12.19
C ILE A 5 26.60 -0.65 -11.46
N SER A 6 26.27 0.54 -11.99
CA SER A 6 25.20 1.38 -11.46
C SER A 6 23.83 0.69 -11.51
N PHE A 7 23.50 -0.02 -12.59
CA PHE A 7 22.27 -0.80 -12.69
C PHE A 7 22.23 -1.97 -11.70
N VAL A 8 23.36 -2.69 -11.53
CA VAL A 8 23.44 -3.79 -10.57
C VAL A 8 23.31 -3.28 -9.13
N LEU A 9 23.97 -2.17 -8.79
CA LEU A 9 23.86 -1.54 -7.48
C LEU A 9 22.44 -1.00 -7.23
N ALA A 10 21.81 -0.38 -8.22
CA ALA A 10 20.43 0.06 -8.12
C ALA A 10 19.48 -1.13 -7.94
N ALA A 11 19.67 -2.22 -8.68
CA ALA A 11 18.85 -3.43 -8.55
C ALA A 11 19.05 -4.13 -7.19
N LEU A 12 20.27 -4.16 -6.67
CA LEU A 12 20.57 -4.66 -5.32
C LEU A 12 19.92 -3.78 -4.26
N TYR A 13 20.01 -2.46 -4.40
CA TYR A 13 19.36 -1.51 -3.50
C TYR A 13 17.83 -1.63 -3.54
N VAL A 14 17.23 -1.80 -4.71
CA VAL A 14 15.78 -2.04 -4.85
C VAL A 14 15.38 -3.36 -4.19
N ASN A 15 16.12 -4.45 -4.40
CA ASN A 15 15.82 -5.72 -3.75
C ASN A 15 15.99 -5.64 -2.23
N PHE A 16 17.04 -4.98 -1.76
CA PHE A 16 17.27 -4.75 -0.34
C PHE A 16 16.13 -3.91 0.25
N SER A 17 15.78 -2.81 -0.39
CA SER A 17 14.73 -1.91 0.11
C SER A 17 13.37 -2.59 0.14
N GLN A 18 13.02 -3.36 -0.89
CA GLN A 18 11.79 -4.15 -0.92
C GLN A 18 11.72 -5.24 0.16
N LYS A 19 12.87 -5.72 0.64
CA LYS A 19 12.95 -6.80 1.63
C LYS A 19 13.02 -6.29 3.06
N TYR A 20 13.70 -5.17 3.30
CA TYR A 20 14.06 -4.71 4.65
C TYR A 20 13.43 -3.39 5.05
N PHE A 21 12.86 -2.59 4.13
CA PHE A 21 12.24 -1.33 4.55
C PHE A 21 10.92 -1.58 5.28
N PRO A 22 10.70 -0.93 6.44
CA PRO A 22 9.48 -1.09 7.22
C PRO A 22 8.21 -0.80 6.41
N THR A 23 8.25 0.19 5.53
CA THR A 23 7.12 0.59 4.67
C THR A 23 6.71 -0.52 3.72
N ASN A 24 7.67 -1.19 3.07
CA ASN A 24 7.43 -2.34 2.20
C ASN A 24 6.90 -3.57 2.96
N ILE A 25 7.40 -3.81 4.18
CA ILE A 25 6.89 -4.86 5.06
C ILE A 25 5.42 -4.57 5.41
N MET A 26 5.12 -3.32 5.76
CA MET A 26 3.76 -2.86 6.06
C MET A 26 2.83 -3.00 4.85
N ALA A 27 3.29 -2.60 3.66
CA ALA A 27 2.54 -2.75 2.41
C ALA A 27 2.25 -4.22 2.06
N ARG A 28 3.21 -5.12 2.30
CA ARG A 28 3.00 -6.57 2.16
C ARG A 28 2.00 -7.11 3.18
N TRP A 29 2.10 -6.67 4.44
CA TRP A 29 1.16 -7.06 5.48
C TRP A 29 -0.27 -6.63 5.14
N MET A 30 -0.46 -5.41 4.63
CA MET A 30 -1.76 -4.90 4.17
C MET A 30 -2.36 -5.72 3.00
N ARG A 31 -1.51 -6.33 2.16
CA ARG A 31 -1.94 -7.19 1.04
C ARG A 31 -2.42 -8.58 1.47
N GLN A 32 -2.09 -9.02 2.69
CA GLN A 32 -2.46 -10.34 3.17
C GLN A 32 -3.99 -10.50 3.31
N PRO A 33 -4.53 -11.72 3.08
CA PRO A 33 -5.95 -11.99 3.25
C PRO A 33 -6.39 -11.69 4.70
N GLY A 34 -7.50 -10.96 4.86
CA GLY A 34 -8.02 -10.54 6.16
C GLY A 34 -7.50 -9.19 6.69
N HIS A 35 -6.39 -8.67 6.16
CA HIS A 35 -5.81 -7.37 6.59
C HIS A 35 -6.26 -6.17 5.75
N LEU A 36 -6.96 -6.41 4.63
CA LEU A 36 -7.39 -5.34 3.73
C LEU A 36 -8.29 -4.29 4.40
N ARG A 37 -9.08 -4.69 5.41
CA ARG A 37 -9.93 -3.79 6.20
C ARG A 37 -9.13 -2.73 6.97
N PHE A 38 -7.89 -3.06 7.32
CA PHE A 38 -6.97 -2.14 7.99
C PHE A 38 -6.10 -1.38 6.99
N ALA A 39 -6.00 -1.85 5.75
CA ALA A 39 -5.09 -1.27 4.76
C ALA A 39 -5.42 0.19 4.44
N TRP A 40 -6.71 0.53 4.28
CA TRP A 40 -7.14 1.91 4.05
C TRP A 40 -6.84 2.85 5.23
N PRO A 41 -7.34 2.61 6.46
CA PRO A 41 -7.08 3.51 7.58
C PRO A 41 -5.59 3.59 7.93
N LEU A 42 -4.84 2.49 7.79
CA LEU A 42 -3.40 2.49 8.01
C LEU A 42 -2.67 3.34 6.97
N SER A 43 -3.06 3.26 5.69
CA SER A 43 -2.47 4.09 4.63
C SER A 43 -2.76 5.57 4.85
N VAL A 44 -3.98 5.93 5.27
CA VAL A 44 -4.33 7.31 5.62
C VAL A 44 -3.50 7.80 6.81
N GLY A 45 -3.40 7.01 7.87
CA GLY A 45 -2.62 7.37 9.06
C GLY A 45 -1.13 7.55 8.77
N LEU A 46 -0.55 6.64 7.98
CA LEU A 46 0.85 6.73 7.57
C LEU A 46 1.10 7.93 6.65
N TYR A 47 0.22 8.18 5.67
CA TYR A 47 0.30 9.38 4.84
C TYR A 47 0.34 10.66 5.69
N LEU A 48 -0.59 10.82 6.64
CA LEU A 48 -0.62 11.99 7.52
C LEU A 48 0.63 12.11 8.38
N THR A 49 1.13 10.98 8.89
CA THR A 49 2.36 10.95 9.70
C THR A 49 3.56 11.41 8.88
N TYR A 50 3.80 10.80 7.71
CA TYR A 50 4.93 11.15 6.85
C TYR A 50 4.82 12.56 6.27
N TYR A 51 3.61 13.00 5.92
CA TYR A 51 3.36 14.38 5.52
C TYR A 51 3.64 15.37 6.67
N GLY A 52 3.25 15.03 7.90
CA GLY A 52 3.57 15.82 9.09
C GLY A 52 5.06 15.93 9.33
N VAL A 53 5.80 14.83 9.18
CA VAL A 53 7.28 14.82 9.26
C VAL A 53 7.90 15.67 8.17
N ALA A 54 7.46 15.53 6.91
CA ALA A 54 7.96 16.33 5.80
C ALA A 54 7.71 17.83 6.02
N ARG A 55 6.49 18.19 6.47
CA ARG A 55 6.13 19.57 6.80
C ARG A 55 6.95 20.12 7.96
N TRP A 56 7.18 19.32 8.99
CA TRP A 56 8.03 19.70 10.12
C TRP A 56 9.47 19.95 9.67
N ILE A 57 10.07 19.04 8.89
CA ILE A 57 11.44 19.20 8.37
C ILE A 57 11.52 20.46 7.49
N HIS A 58 10.52 20.74 6.67
CA HIS A 58 10.47 21.95 5.84
C HIS A 58 10.31 23.24 6.67
N SER A 59 9.79 23.15 7.90
CA SER A 59 9.68 24.30 8.80
C SER A 59 10.98 24.63 9.55
N VAL A 60 11.97 23.73 9.50
CA VAL A 60 13.28 23.95 10.13
C VAL A 60 14.09 24.97 9.31
N PRO A 61 14.74 25.95 9.95
CA PRO A 61 15.59 26.93 9.26
C PRO A 61 16.69 26.26 8.43
N ALA A 62 16.97 26.80 7.24
CA ALA A 62 17.99 26.27 6.34
C ALA A 62 19.40 26.19 6.97
N THR A 63 19.67 27.02 7.98
CA THR A 63 20.90 27.02 8.77
C THR A 63 21.07 25.79 9.66
N GLU A 64 19.96 25.10 10.00
CA GLU A 64 19.95 23.89 10.83
C GLU A 64 19.69 22.61 10.02
N THR A 65 19.32 22.74 8.74
CA THR A 65 19.13 21.58 7.85
C THR A 65 20.48 21.04 7.38
N SER A 66 20.97 19.98 8.03
CA SER A 66 22.07 19.17 7.51
C SER A 66 21.64 18.41 6.24
N GLY A 67 22.60 18.03 5.39
CA GLY A 67 22.29 17.23 4.18
C GLY A 67 21.52 15.94 4.48
N TRP A 68 21.72 15.35 5.65
CA TRP A 68 20.95 14.18 6.12
C TRP A 68 19.47 14.50 6.36
N LEU A 69 19.14 15.71 6.82
CA LEU A 69 17.75 16.15 6.99
C LEU A 69 17.04 16.29 5.64
N GLN A 70 17.76 16.72 4.60
CA GLN A 70 17.21 16.78 3.23
C GLN A 70 16.97 15.38 2.65
N PHE A 71 17.83 14.40 2.94
CA PHE A 71 17.56 13.01 2.62
C PHE A 71 16.33 12.47 3.37
N ALA A 72 16.22 12.74 4.67
CA ALA A 72 15.05 12.36 5.45
C ALA A 72 13.75 12.98 4.91
N LEU A 73 13.79 14.24 4.46
CA LEU A 73 12.67 14.89 3.79
C LEU A 73 12.28 14.16 2.50
N ALA A 74 13.27 13.82 1.66
CA ALA A 74 13.02 13.10 0.42
C ALA A 74 12.38 11.72 0.67
N PHE A 75 12.88 10.96 1.67
CA PHE A 75 12.27 9.69 2.07
C PHE A 75 10.85 9.88 2.62
N ALA A 76 10.63 10.86 3.50
CA ALA A 76 9.30 11.13 4.03
C ALA A 76 8.29 11.52 2.93
N CYS A 77 8.71 12.29 1.93
CA CYS A 77 7.87 12.62 0.78
C CYS A 77 7.57 11.39 -0.09
N LEU A 78 8.56 10.53 -0.34
CA LEU A 78 8.35 9.29 -1.10
C LEU A 78 7.40 8.34 -0.38
N ASP A 79 7.59 8.13 0.93
CA ASP A 79 6.72 7.29 1.74
C ASP A 79 5.30 7.88 1.83
N ALA A 80 5.18 9.21 2.02
CA ALA A 80 3.87 9.88 1.99
C ALA A 80 3.15 9.66 0.65
N LEU A 81 3.85 9.78 -0.48
CA LEU A 81 3.26 9.52 -1.80
C LEU A 81 2.82 8.06 -1.95
N GLU A 82 3.63 7.10 -1.49
CA GLU A 82 3.29 5.67 -1.52
C GLU A 82 2.00 5.39 -0.74
N PHE A 83 1.90 5.92 0.48
CA PHE A 83 0.71 5.73 1.31
C PHE A 83 -0.50 6.55 0.84
N ALA A 84 -0.29 7.70 0.19
CA ALA A 84 -1.37 8.44 -0.48
C ALA A 84 -1.97 7.61 -1.63
N CYS A 85 -1.12 7.01 -2.46
CA CYS A 85 -1.56 6.07 -3.49
C CYS A 85 -2.29 4.86 -2.88
N GLY A 86 -1.76 4.30 -1.80
CA GLY A 86 -2.44 3.24 -1.04
C GLY A 86 -3.82 3.66 -0.56
N ALA A 87 -3.95 4.86 0.04
CA ALA A 87 -5.20 5.39 0.55
C ALA A 87 -6.28 5.55 -0.53
N VAL A 88 -5.89 5.83 -1.77
CA VAL A 88 -6.82 5.86 -2.91
C VAL A 88 -7.16 4.46 -3.40
N VAL A 89 -6.17 3.58 -3.55
CA VAL A 89 -6.34 2.25 -4.19
C VAL A 89 -7.08 1.25 -3.29
N TRP A 90 -6.85 1.27 -1.97
CA TRP A 90 -7.43 0.28 -1.06
C TRP A 90 -8.97 0.28 -1.00
N PRO A 91 -9.66 1.44 -0.96
CA PRO A 91 -11.11 1.50 -1.07
C PRO A 91 -11.63 0.78 -2.32
N PHE A 92 -11.04 1.06 -3.49
CA PHE A 92 -11.45 0.42 -4.74
C PHE A 92 -11.26 -1.10 -4.72
N MET A 93 -10.11 -1.58 -4.21
CA MET A 93 -9.88 -3.01 -4.04
C MET A 93 -10.85 -3.65 -3.03
N GLY A 94 -11.20 -2.94 -1.96
CA GLY A 94 -12.19 -3.38 -0.97
C GLY A 94 -13.57 -3.55 -1.60
N THR A 95 -14.05 -2.54 -2.33
CA THR A 95 -15.33 -2.62 -3.06
C THR A 95 -15.32 -3.72 -4.12
N TYR A 96 -14.23 -3.88 -4.88
CA TYR A 96 -14.13 -4.90 -5.91
C TYR A 96 -14.18 -6.32 -5.32
N ARG A 97 -13.46 -6.58 -4.22
CA ARG A 97 -13.52 -7.87 -3.52
C ARG A 97 -14.90 -8.11 -2.91
N GLY A 98 -15.51 -7.08 -2.32
CA GLY A 98 -16.88 -7.14 -1.78
C GLY A 98 -17.90 -7.54 -2.85
N LEU A 99 -17.86 -6.87 -4.02
CA LEU A 99 -18.70 -7.20 -5.17
C LEU A 99 -18.49 -8.65 -5.63
N ARG A 100 -17.24 -9.09 -5.77
CA ARG A 100 -16.93 -10.48 -6.18
C ARG A 100 -17.43 -11.53 -5.19
N HIS A 101 -17.42 -11.22 -3.89
CA HIS A 101 -17.97 -12.12 -2.88
C HIS A 101 -19.50 -12.14 -2.94
N ALA A 102 -20.15 -11.00 -3.15
CA ALA A 102 -21.59 -10.90 -3.29
C ALA A 102 -22.10 -11.62 -4.54
N THR A 103 -21.43 -11.49 -5.69
CA THR A 103 -21.80 -12.21 -6.92
C THR A 103 -21.67 -13.71 -6.76
N ARG A 104 -20.60 -14.19 -6.13
CA ARG A 104 -20.43 -15.63 -5.83
C ARG A 104 -21.49 -16.15 -4.87
N ALA A 105 -21.84 -15.37 -3.85
CA ALA A 105 -22.91 -15.75 -2.92
C ALA A 105 -24.28 -15.81 -3.63
N ALA A 106 -24.53 -14.89 -4.57
CA ALA A 106 -25.73 -14.88 -5.39
C ALA A 106 -25.78 -16.07 -6.37
N GLU A 107 -24.66 -16.41 -7.02
CA GLU A 107 -24.53 -17.59 -7.89
C GLU A 107 -24.82 -18.88 -7.11
N ILE A 108 -24.20 -19.06 -5.93
CA ILE A 108 -24.42 -20.24 -5.08
C ILE A 108 -25.89 -20.33 -4.62
N GLY A 109 -26.49 -19.19 -4.23
CA GLY A 109 -27.90 -19.16 -3.83
C GLY A 109 -28.86 -19.47 -4.98
N TYR A 110 -28.54 -18.99 -6.18
CA TYR A 110 -29.30 -19.29 -7.39
C TYR A 110 -29.20 -20.78 -7.76
N ASP A 111 -28.01 -21.37 -7.69
CA ASP A 111 -27.79 -22.78 -7.98
C ASP A 111 -28.50 -23.69 -6.97
N ALA A 112 -28.48 -23.33 -5.68
CA ALA A 112 -29.20 -24.05 -4.63
C ALA A 112 -30.72 -24.02 -4.87
N TRP A 113 -31.30 -22.84 -5.10
CA TRP A 113 -32.72 -22.69 -5.42
C TRP A 113 -33.12 -23.43 -6.71
N ARG A 114 -32.25 -23.43 -7.72
CA ARG A 114 -32.49 -24.14 -8.98
C ARG A 114 -32.53 -25.65 -8.75
N SER A 115 -31.62 -26.17 -7.94
CA SER A 115 -31.53 -27.61 -7.65
C SER A 115 -32.75 -28.14 -6.88
N GLU A 116 -33.31 -27.35 -5.95
CA GLU A 116 -34.56 -27.69 -5.24
C GLU A 116 -35.74 -27.83 -6.20
N ARG A 117 -35.94 -26.88 -7.12
CA ARG A 117 -37.05 -26.96 -8.08
C ARG A 117 -37.00 -28.14 -9.03
N THR A 118 -35.80 -28.54 -9.45
CA THR A 118 -35.64 -29.70 -10.36
C THR A 118 -35.88 -31.05 -9.70
N HIS A 119 -36.00 -31.12 -8.37
CA HIS A 119 -36.29 -32.35 -7.65
C HIS A 119 -37.78 -32.59 -7.36
N ASP A 120 -38.60 -31.54 -7.52
CA ASP A 120 -40.06 -31.59 -7.29
C ASP A 120 -40.88 -31.92 -8.56
N ASP A 121 -40.23 -32.01 -9.73
CA ASP A 121 -40.81 -32.43 -11.02
C ASP A 121 -40.48 -33.91 -11.34
#